data_AF-A0A843M1A4-F1
#
_entry.id   AF-A0A843M1A4-F1
#
_cell.length_a   1.000
_cell.length_b   1.000
_cell.length_c   1.000
_cell.angle_alpha   90.00
_cell.angle_beta   90.00
_cell.angle_gamma   90.00
#
_symmetry.space_group_name_H-M   'P 1'
#
loop_
_entity.id
_entity.type
_entity.pdbx_description
1 polymer ?
#
loop_
_entity_poly.entity_id
_entity_poly.type
_entity_poly.pdbx_seq_one_letter_code
_entity_poly.pdbx_strand_id
1 'polypeptide(L)'
;SGSKVGSKNYKFPIPATTNEQYCPTIREKVPDTKVPDGVKSIYEIVINGVDEASVKKAMAAGIKAAVKVPGVSFISAGNYEGKLGPFQFKLAELF
;
A
#
# COMPACT_ATOMS: atom_id res chain seq x y z
N SER A 1 -1.38 9.45 -0.95
CA SER A 1 -1.74 9.66 0.47
C SER A 1 -2.51 8.45 0.99
N GLY A 2 -1.90 7.26 0.94
CA GLY A 2 -2.60 5.97 1.12
C GLY A 2 -3.61 5.98 2.27
N SER A 3 -4.79 5.43 2.02
CA SER A 3 -5.94 5.58 2.91
C SER A 3 -6.30 4.29 3.65
N LYS A 4 -6.96 4.43 4.78
CA LYS A 4 -7.72 3.37 5.45
C LYS A 4 -9.21 3.70 5.44
N VAL A 5 -10.05 2.67 5.56
CA VAL A 5 -11.50 2.85 5.70
C VAL A 5 -11.82 3.51 7.04
N GLY A 6 -12.72 4.48 7.03
CA GLY A 6 -13.20 5.18 8.21
C GLY A 6 -12.18 6.14 8.81
N SER A 7 -12.39 6.45 10.09
CA SER A 7 -11.58 7.39 10.86
C SER A 7 -11.52 6.97 12.33
N LYS A 8 -10.42 7.27 13.03
CA LYS A 8 -10.27 6.94 14.47
C LYS A 8 -10.87 8.02 15.38
N ASN A 9 -10.54 9.30 15.13
CA ASN A 9 -10.72 10.38 16.11
C ASN A 9 -11.50 11.59 15.57
N TYR A 10 -12.30 11.43 14.50
CA TYR A 10 -13.10 12.51 13.94
C TYR A 10 -14.55 12.42 14.42
N LYS A 11 -15.14 13.59 14.74
CA LYS A 11 -16.50 13.70 15.29
C LYS A 11 -17.61 13.54 14.24
N PHE A 12 -17.27 13.65 12.96
CA PHE A 12 -18.19 13.49 11.83
C PHE A 12 -17.83 12.24 11.03
N PRO A 13 -18.80 11.60 10.37
CA PRO A 13 -18.52 10.42 9.56
C PRO A 13 -17.60 10.78 8.39
N ILE A 14 -16.37 10.25 8.42
CA ILE A 14 -15.42 10.37 7.32
C ILE A 14 -15.19 8.97 6.74
N PRO A 15 -15.50 8.74 5.45
CA PRO A 15 -15.45 7.41 4.85
C PRO A 15 -14.03 6.87 4.68
N ALA A 16 -13.03 7.74 4.55
CA ALA A 16 -11.63 7.36 4.44
C ALA A 16 -10.72 8.42 5.05
N THR A 17 -9.66 7.98 5.71
CA THR A 17 -8.62 8.86 6.27
C THR A 17 -7.24 8.32 5.92
N THR A 18 -6.19 9.09 6.21
CA THR A 18 -4.81 8.62 6.03
C THR A 18 -4.59 7.29 6.75
N ASN A 19 -3.79 6.41 6.16
CA ASN A 19 -3.32 5.21 6.83
C ASN A 19 -2.05 5.53 7.63
N GLU A 20 -2.25 5.93 8.88
CA GLU A 20 -1.18 6.32 9.80
C GLU A 20 -0.12 5.23 10.01
N GLN A 21 -0.50 3.96 9.87
CA GLN A 21 0.44 2.85 9.98
C GLN A 21 1.57 2.96 8.94
N TYR A 22 1.34 3.60 7.80
CA TYR A 22 2.32 3.80 6.74
C TYR A 22 2.77 5.26 6.58
N CYS A 23 2.62 6.10 7.61
CA CYS A 23 3.06 7.51 7.56
C CYS A 23 4.47 7.68 8.17
N PRO A 24 5.54 7.86 7.37
CA PRO A 24 6.91 7.88 7.89
C PRO A 24 7.18 9.03 8.87
N THR A 25 6.55 10.18 8.66
CA THR A 25 6.75 11.40 9.46
C THR A 25 6.20 11.33 10.89
N ILE A 26 5.31 10.37 11.17
CA ILE A 26 4.70 10.17 12.49
C ILE A 26 4.94 8.77 13.03
N ARG A 27 5.85 7.98 12.43
CA ARG A 27 6.05 6.56 12.76
C ARG A 27 6.30 6.32 14.26
N GLU A 28 7.04 7.21 14.92
CA GLU A 28 7.36 7.13 16.35
C GLU A 28 6.15 7.35 17.27
N LYS A 29 5.07 7.94 16.74
CA LYS A 29 3.81 8.20 17.46
C LYS A 29 2.73 7.15 17.18
N VAL A 30 3.00 6.17 16.31
CA VAL A 30 2.04 5.15 15.88
C VAL A 30 2.56 3.79 16.35
N PRO A 31 2.04 3.23 17.47
CA PRO A 31 2.58 2.00 18.07
C PRO A 31 2.55 0.79 17.14
N ASP A 32 1.57 0.75 16.24
CA ASP A 32 1.36 -0.29 15.23
C ASP A 32 1.85 0.13 13.84
N THR A 33 2.90 0.96 13.79
CA THR A 33 3.49 1.39 12.52
C THR A 33 3.98 0.19 11.71
N LYS A 34 3.73 0.27 10.41
CA LYS A 34 4.20 -0.66 9.38
C LYS A 34 5.25 -0.02 8.48
N VAL A 35 5.76 1.17 8.85
CA VAL A 35 6.88 1.81 8.16
C VAL A 35 8.16 1.07 8.54
N PRO A 36 8.86 0.41 7.59
CA PRO A 36 10.10 -0.28 7.92
C PRO A 36 11.20 0.67 8.38
N ASP A 37 12.19 0.15 9.09
CA ASP A 37 13.32 0.95 9.54
C ASP A 37 14.14 1.53 8.39
N GLY A 38 14.53 2.80 8.55
CA GLY A 38 15.25 3.56 7.53
C GLY A 38 14.38 4.10 6.39
N VAL A 39 13.10 3.70 6.30
CA VAL A 39 12.19 4.20 5.26
C VAL A 39 11.67 5.59 5.63
N LYS A 40 11.98 6.58 4.78
CA LYS A 40 11.59 7.99 4.99
C LYS A 40 10.43 8.44 4.10
N SER A 41 10.09 7.66 3.07
CA SER A 41 9.00 7.98 2.14
C SER A 41 8.38 6.69 1.60
N ILE A 42 7.07 6.73 1.34
CA ILE A 42 6.28 5.63 0.79
C ILE A 42 5.35 6.20 -0.28
N TYR A 43 5.32 5.54 -1.44
CA TYR A 43 4.39 5.82 -2.52
C TYR A 43 3.54 4.59 -2.82
N GLU A 44 2.31 4.83 -3.27
CA GLU A 44 1.36 3.80 -3.68
C GLU A 44 1.00 4.03 -5.15
N ILE A 45 1.00 2.95 -5.94
CA ILE A 45 0.56 2.94 -7.33
C ILE A 45 -0.70 2.08 -7.41
N VAL A 46 -1.83 2.71 -7.74
CA VAL A 46 -3.11 2.03 -7.91
C VAL A 46 -3.30 1.68 -9.38
N ILE A 47 -3.74 0.45 -9.65
CA ILE A 47 -3.89 -0.08 -11.01
C ILE A 47 -5.31 -0.61 -11.19
N ASN A 48 -6.04 -0.08 -12.16
CA ASN A 48 -7.26 -0.68 -12.67
C ASN A 48 -6.95 -1.41 -14.00
N GLY A 49 -7.60 -2.53 -14.24
CA GLY A 49 -7.43 -3.30 -15.48
C GLY A 49 -8.74 -3.96 -15.91
N VAL A 50 -8.78 -4.43 -17.15
CA VAL A 50 -9.97 -5.09 -17.73
C VAL A 50 -10.08 -6.57 -17.34
N ASP A 51 -8.98 -7.17 -16.87
CA ASP A 51 -8.92 -8.55 -16.36
C ASP A 51 -7.76 -8.71 -15.34
N GLU A 52 -7.77 -9.84 -14.61
CA GLU A 52 -6.73 -10.16 -13.64
C GLU A 52 -5.33 -10.29 -14.26
N ALA A 53 -5.24 -10.85 -15.47
CA ALA A 53 -3.96 -11.11 -16.12
C ALA A 53 -3.22 -9.80 -16.44
N SER A 54 -3.96 -8.79 -16.91
CA SER A 54 -3.47 -7.44 -17.21
C SER A 54 -3.00 -6.74 -15.94
N VAL A 55 -3.77 -6.84 -14.84
CA VAL A 55 -3.38 -6.27 -13.54
C VAL A 55 -2.11 -6.94 -12.99
N LYS A 56 -2.05 -8.28 -12.99
CA LYS A 56 -0.85 -9.04 -12.57
C LYS A 56 0.38 -8.66 -13.39
N LYS A 57 0.24 -8.56 -14.73
CA LYS A 57 1.31 -8.13 -15.64
C LYS A 57 1.78 -6.70 -15.34
N ALA A 58 0.85 -5.77 -15.12
CA ALA A 58 1.15 -4.39 -14.79
C ALA A 58 1.87 -4.26 -13.43
N MET A 59 1.42 -4.98 -12.40
CA MET A 59 2.07 -5.04 -11.09
C MET A 59 3.51 -5.58 -11.23
N ALA A 60 3.69 -6.72 -11.90
CA ALA A 60 5.01 -7.34 -12.08
C ALA A 60 5.98 -6.41 -12.83
N ALA A 61 5.52 -5.77 -13.91
CA ALA A 61 6.33 -4.82 -14.69
C ALA A 61 6.69 -3.57 -13.89
N GLY A 62 5.71 -2.99 -13.17
CA GLY A 62 5.93 -1.80 -12.33
C GLY A 62 6.92 -2.06 -11.20
N ILE A 63 6.79 -3.20 -10.51
CA ILE A 63 7.72 -3.61 -9.45
C ILE A 63 9.13 -3.81 -10.02
N LYS A 64 9.28 -4.55 -11.12
CA LYS A 64 10.59 -4.78 -11.79
C LYS A 64 11.25 -3.47 -12.22
N ALA A 65 10.48 -2.45 -12.56
CA ALA A 65 11.01 -1.12 -12.87
C ALA A 65 11.40 -0.35 -11.60
N ALA A 66 10.53 -0.34 -10.58
CA ALA A 66 10.75 0.40 -9.33
C ALA A 66 12.00 -0.07 -8.58
N VAL A 67 12.24 -1.38 -8.49
CA VAL A 67 13.39 -1.93 -7.76
C VAL A 67 14.75 -1.61 -8.40
N LYS A 68 14.77 -1.05 -9.62
CA LYS A 68 16.02 -0.59 -10.26
C LYS A 68 16.43 0.81 -9.80
N VAL A 69 15.57 1.53 -9.10
CA VAL A 69 15.84 2.90 -8.64
C VAL A 69 16.66 2.84 -7.34
N PRO A 70 17.85 3.47 -7.27
CA PRO A 70 18.64 3.53 -6.05
C PRO A 70 17.84 4.12 -4.88
N GLY A 71 17.90 3.45 -3.73
CA GLY A 71 17.19 3.87 -2.51
C GLY A 71 15.81 3.23 -2.32
N VAL A 72 15.27 2.53 -3.32
CA VAL A 72 14.11 1.66 -3.11
C VAL A 72 14.54 0.42 -2.33
N SER A 73 14.02 0.24 -1.12
CA SER A 73 14.40 -0.84 -0.21
C SER A 73 13.29 -1.83 0.11
N PHE A 74 12.02 -1.45 -0.09
CA PHE A 74 10.86 -2.29 0.21
C PHE A 74 9.79 -2.20 -0.88
N ILE A 75 9.15 -3.34 -1.15
CA ILE A 75 7.93 -3.45 -1.96
C ILE A 75 6.88 -4.17 -1.11
N SER A 76 5.67 -3.63 -1.08
CA SER A 76 4.52 -4.20 -0.37
C SER A 76 3.23 -3.90 -1.14
N ALA A 77 2.09 -4.37 -0.63
CA ALA A 77 0.78 -4.12 -1.20
C ALA A 77 -0.25 -3.81 -0.09
N GLY A 78 -1.09 -2.80 -0.32
CA GLY A 78 -2.25 -2.51 0.52
C GLY A 78 -3.34 -3.58 0.34
N ASN A 79 -4.00 -3.96 1.43
CA ASN A 79 -5.13 -4.87 1.41
C ASN A 79 -6.08 -4.59 2.59
N TYR A 80 -7.27 -5.20 2.54
CA TYR A 80 -8.29 -5.14 3.60
C TYR A 80 -8.51 -6.52 4.24
N GLU A 81 -7.44 -7.29 4.42
CA GLU A 81 -7.45 -8.62 5.05
C GLU A 81 -8.38 -9.63 4.36
N GLY A 82 -8.63 -9.46 3.05
CA GLY A 82 -9.57 -10.28 2.29
C GLY A 82 -11.05 -10.04 2.61
N LYS A 83 -11.38 -9.01 3.40
CA LYS A 83 -12.76 -8.75 3.87
C LYS A 83 -13.60 -7.86 2.95
N LEU A 84 -12.99 -7.22 1.95
CA LEU A 84 -13.66 -6.21 1.11
C LEU A 84 -13.60 -6.51 -0.39
N GLY A 85 -12.40 -6.76 -0.90
CA GLY A 85 -12.17 -6.99 -2.34
C GLY A 85 -12.33 -8.47 -2.70
N PRO A 86 -12.96 -8.79 -3.84
CA PRO A 86 -13.10 -10.17 -4.31
C PRO A 86 -11.81 -10.73 -4.93
N PHE A 87 -10.85 -9.87 -5.30
CA PHE A 87 -9.58 -10.25 -5.92
C PHE A 87 -8.42 -10.09 -4.95
N GLN A 88 -7.50 -11.05 -4.95
CA GLN A 88 -6.28 -11.03 -4.14
C GLN A 88 -5.07 -11.38 -5.00
N PHE A 89 -4.20 -10.40 -5.26
CA PHE A 89 -2.99 -10.57 -6.04
C PHE A 89 -1.78 -10.71 -5.10
N LYS A 90 -1.31 -11.94 -4.86
CA LYS A 90 -0.14 -12.17 -4.00
C LYS A 90 1.14 -11.83 -4.75
N LEU A 91 1.95 -10.91 -4.21
CA LEU A 91 3.17 -10.44 -4.88
C LEU A 91 4.17 -11.59 -5.19
N ALA A 92 4.25 -12.59 -4.32
CA ALA A 92 5.12 -13.76 -4.51
C ALA A 92 4.73 -14.63 -5.71
N GLU A 93 3.50 -14.55 -6.20
CA GLU A 93 3.00 -15.31 -7.35
C GLU A 93 3.19 -14.54 -8.68
N LEU A 94 3.77 -13.33 -8.65
CA LEU A 94 3.97 -12.48 -9.83
C LEU A 94 5.31 -12.74 -10.57
N PHE A 95 6.19 -13.56 -10.00
CA PHE A 95 7.58 -13.72 -10.44
C PHE A 95 7.99 -15.18 -10.54
#